data_AF-A0A958SDD7-F1
#
_entry.id   AF-A0A958SDD7-F1
#
_cell.length_a   1.000
_cell.length_b   1.000
_cell.length_c   1.000
_cell.angle_alpha   90.00
_cell.angle_beta   90.00
_cell.angle_gamma   90.00
#
_symmetry.space_group_name_H-M   'P 1'
#
loop_
_entity.id
_entity.type
_entity.pdbx_description
1 polymer ?
#
loop_
_entity_poly.entity_id
_entity_poly.type
_entity_poly.pdbx_seq_one_letter_code
_entity_poly.pdbx_strand_id
1 'polypeptide(L)'
;QEAALDKALGPIRQFMFSQTRESDLALFIKMAKVEKPKTRADVPTSTLIPAFIISELKTAFQIGFIIYLPFLVIDMVAASVLMAMGMMMLPPVIISLPFKIMLFVFVDGWALLVGSLVESFGG
;
A
#
# COMPACT_ATOMS: atom_id res chain seq x y z
N GLN A 1 4.78 24.57 25.53
CA GLN A 1 4.70 23.92 24.21
C GLN A 1 5.01 22.43 24.29
N GLU A 2 6.02 21.99 25.06
CA GLU A 2 6.36 20.56 25.26
C GLU A 2 5.19 19.71 25.76
N ALA A 3 4.46 20.14 26.80
CA ALA A 3 3.32 19.39 27.33
C ALA A 3 2.16 19.18 26.33
N ALA A 4 2.03 20.05 25.33
CA ALA A 4 1.03 19.88 24.26
C ALA A 4 1.49 18.87 23.21
N LEU A 5 2.79 18.85 22.89
CA LEU A 5 3.40 17.86 22.01
C LEU A 5 3.32 16.45 22.61
N ASP A 6 3.65 16.29 23.88
CA ASP A 6 3.59 14.98 24.55
C ASP A 6 2.17 14.39 24.57
N LYS A 7 1.16 15.24 24.82
CA LYS A 7 -0.25 14.82 24.76
C LYS A 7 -0.72 14.50 23.34
N ALA A 8 -0.23 15.22 22.33
CA ALA A 8 -0.55 14.96 20.93
C ALA A 8 0.10 13.68 20.40
N LEU A 9 1.29 13.34 20.90
CA LEU A 9 2.04 12.15 20.46
C LEU A 9 1.41 10.83 20.91
N GLY A 10 0.73 10.79 22.06
CA GLY A 10 0.05 9.59 22.57
C GLY A 10 -0.87 8.90 21.56
N PRO A 11 -1.93 9.56 21.06
CA PRO A 11 -2.86 8.96 20.10
C PRO A 11 -2.20 8.64 18.74
N ILE A 12 -1.28 9.47 18.27
CA ILE A 12 -0.55 9.23 17.01
C ILE A 12 0.32 7.98 17.12
N ARG A 13 1.03 7.81 18.25
CA ARG A 13 1.81 6.60 18.52
C ARG A 13 0.92 5.37 18.59
N GLN A 14 -0.24 5.46 19.24
CA GLN A 14 -1.19 4.35 19.30
C GLN A 14 -1.66 3.92 17.91
N PHE A 15 -1.98 4.88 17.03
CA PHE A 15 -2.33 4.61 15.64
C PHE A 15 -1.16 3.99 14.86
N MET A 16 0.06 4.53 14.98
CA MET A 16 1.23 3.93 14.32
C MET A 16 1.44 2.49 14.79
N PHE A 17 1.27 2.19 16.07
CA PHE A 17 1.39 0.82 16.58
C PHE A 17 0.31 -0.13 16.07
N SER A 18 -0.92 0.33 15.80
CA SER A 18 -1.97 -0.54 15.26
C SER A 18 -1.70 -0.93 13.81
N GLN A 19 -1.01 -0.07 13.06
CA GLN A 19 -0.71 -0.29 11.64
C GLN A 19 0.71 -0.85 11.38
N THR A 20 1.63 -0.74 12.33
CA THR A 20 3.00 -1.26 12.19
C THR A 20 3.02 -2.77 12.40
N ARG A 21 3.60 -3.51 11.46
CA ARG A 21 3.79 -4.96 11.59
C ARG A 21 4.88 -5.27 12.63
N GLU A 22 4.66 -6.28 13.46
CA GLU A 22 5.63 -6.67 14.50
C GLU A 22 7.01 -7.02 13.92
N SER A 23 7.04 -7.65 12.75
CA SER A 23 8.28 -7.99 12.04
C SER A 23 9.07 -6.75 11.61
N ASP A 24 8.37 -5.70 11.17
CA ASP A 24 8.99 -4.46 10.72
C ASP A 24 9.47 -3.63 11.91
N LEU A 25 8.68 -3.60 13.00
CA LEU A 25 9.11 -2.98 14.25
C LEU A 25 10.35 -3.66 14.83
N ALA A 26 10.37 -5.00 14.86
CA ALA A 26 11.51 -5.78 15.36
C ALA A 26 12.78 -5.53 14.54
N LEU A 27 12.66 -5.38 13.21
CA LEU A 27 13.78 -5.03 12.34
C LEU A 27 14.40 -3.68 12.75
N PHE A 28 13.57 -2.65 12.90
CA PHE A 28 14.07 -1.31 13.24
C PHE A 28 14.60 -1.22 14.67
N ILE A 29 14.02 -1.93 15.64
CA ILE A 29 14.57 -2.05 17.01
C ILE A 29 15.97 -2.68 16.96
N LYS A 30 16.15 -3.76 16.20
CA LYS A 30 17.44 -4.43 16.03
C LYS A 30 18.47 -3.51 15.37
N MET A 31 18.08 -2.76 14.34
CA MET A 31 18.97 -1.81 13.65
C MET A 31 19.38 -0.63 14.54
N ALA A 32 18.45 -0.14 15.35
CA ALA A 32 18.70 0.96 16.27
C ALA A 32 19.54 0.56 17.50
N LYS A 33 19.88 -0.74 17.65
CA LYS A 33 20.66 -1.31 18.77
C LYS A 33 20.13 -0.91 20.15
N VAL A 34 18.82 -0.69 20.24
CA VAL A 34 18.15 -0.35 21.50
C VAL A 34 17.95 -1.63 22.31
N GLU A 35 17.99 -1.52 23.64
CA GLU A 35 17.59 -2.64 24.50
C GLU A 35 16.18 -3.09 24.15
N LYS A 36 15.93 -4.40 24.25
CA LYS A 36 14.64 -4.99 23.87
C LYS A 36 13.53 -4.34 24.71
N PRO A 37 12.63 -3.55 24.11
CA PRO A 37 11.60 -2.85 24.85
C PRO A 37 10.64 -3.87 25.48
N LYS A 38 10.25 -3.65 26.74
CA LYS A 38 9.31 -4.52 27.46
C LYS A 38 7.86 -4.12 27.19
N THR A 39 7.66 -2.84 26.90
CA THR A 39 6.36 -2.25 26.61
C THR A 39 6.41 -1.38 25.36
N ARG A 40 5.23 -1.07 24.78
CA ARG A 40 5.10 -0.14 23.63
C ARG A 40 5.54 1.28 23.97
N ALA A 41 5.56 1.66 25.25
CA ALA A 41 6.04 2.96 25.70
C ALA A 41 7.56 3.09 25.56
N ASP A 42 8.28 1.98 25.74
CA ASP A 42 9.75 1.93 25.71
C ASP A 42 10.33 2.08 24.30
N VAL A 43 9.49 1.97 23.26
CA VAL A 43 9.93 2.12 21.86
C VAL A 43 10.15 3.60 21.54
N PRO A 44 11.35 4.02 21.12
CA PRO A 44 11.59 5.39 20.71
C PRO A 44 10.74 5.79 19.50
N THR A 45 10.19 7.00 19.48
CA THR A 45 9.41 7.51 18.34
C THR A 45 10.25 7.54 17.06
N SER A 46 11.56 7.79 17.17
CA SER A 46 12.54 7.75 16.08
C SER A 46 12.71 6.36 15.44
N THR A 47 12.32 5.29 16.14
CA THR A 47 12.31 3.91 15.63
C THR A 47 10.93 3.52 15.13
N LEU A 48 9.87 3.98 15.81
CA LEU A 48 8.48 3.69 15.43
C LEU A 48 8.08 4.30 14.09
N ILE A 49 8.43 5.57 13.84
CA ILE A 49 8.08 6.25 12.58
C ILE A 49 8.61 5.50 11.35
N PRO A 50 9.92 5.18 11.24
CA PRO A 50 10.40 4.46 10.06
C PRO A 50 9.85 3.03 9.95
N ALA A 51 9.59 2.36 11.08
CA ALA A 51 8.95 1.04 11.08
C ALA A 51 7.51 1.09 10.53
N PHE A 52 6.75 2.10 10.94
CA PHE A 52 5.40 2.38 10.42
C PHE A 52 5.45 2.66 8.92
N ILE A 53 6.32 3.57 8.46
CA ILE A 53 6.45 3.92 7.03
C ILE A 53 6.75 2.68 6.17
N ILE A 54 7.66 1.81 6.62
CA ILE A 54 7.97 0.58 5.87
C ILE A 54 6.79 -0.40 5.87
N SER A 55 6.07 -0.51 6.99
CA SER A 55 4.87 -1.35 7.07
C SER A 55 3.80 -0.86 6.09
N GLU A 56 3.56 0.45 6.04
CA GLU A 56 2.60 1.09 5.13
C GLU A 56 3.01 0.95 3.67
N LEU A 57 4.29 1.13 3.35
CA LEU A 57 4.78 0.94 1.98
C LEU A 57 4.54 -0.50 1.51
N LYS A 58 4.83 -1.51 2.35
CA LYS A 58 4.55 -2.91 2.01
C LYS A 58 3.06 -3.14 1.75
N THR A 59 2.19 -2.63 2.61
CA THR A 59 0.74 -2.73 2.44
C THR A 59 0.28 -2.02 1.16
N ALA A 60 0.79 -0.81 0.88
CA ALA A 60 0.47 -0.06 -0.33
C ALA A 60 0.91 -0.79 -1.61
N PHE A 61 2.10 -1.41 -1.61
CA PHE A 61 2.56 -2.23 -2.73
C PHE A 61 1.70 -3.49 -2.94
N GLN A 62 1.25 -4.14 -1.87
CA GLN A 62 0.35 -5.29 -1.95
C GLN A 62 -1.00 -4.89 -2.56
N ILE A 63 -1.61 -3.81 -2.06
CA ILE A 63 -2.86 -3.27 -2.58
C ILE A 63 -2.70 -2.87 -4.05
N GLY A 64 -1.66 -2.11 -4.38
CA GLY A 64 -1.36 -1.68 -5.74
C GLY A 64 -1.16 -2.85 -6.70
N PHE A 65 -0.48 -3.92 -6.27
CA PHE A 65 -0.31 -5.13 -7.07
C PHE A 65 -1.64 -5.82 -7.36
N ILE A 66 -2.49 -6.01 -6.35
CA ILE A 66 -3.81 -6.65 -6.50
C ILE A 66 -4.69 -5.85 -7.47
N ILE A 67 -4.71 -4.51 -7.34
CA ILE A 67 -5.45 -3.62 -8.24
C ILE A 67 -4.91 -3.70 -9.68
N TYR A 68 -3.59 -3.88 -9.85
CA TYR A 68 -2.96 -3.90 -11.16
C TYR A 68 -3.23 -5.20 -11.96
N LEU A 69 -3.42 -6.33 -11.28
CA LEU A 69 -3.65 -7.65 -11.90
C LEU A 69 -4.73 -7.69 -12.99
N PRO A 70 -5.97 -7.19 -12.78
CA PRO A 70 -6.99 -7.21 -13.83
C PRO A 70 -6.58 -6.41 -15.07
N PHE A 71 -5.89 -5.28 -14.89
CA PHE A 71 -5.41 -4.47 -16.02
C PHE A 71 -4.28 -5.16 -16.80
N LEU A 72 -3.41 -5.88 -16.10
CA LEU A 72 -2.36 -6.70 -16.72
C LEU A 72 -2.97 -7.81 -17.59
N VAL A 73 -4.04 -8.46 -17.14
CA VAL A 73 -4.75 -9.47 -17.94
C VAL A 73 -5.30 -8.85 -19.22
N ILE A 74 -5.89 -7.65 -19.15
CA ILE A 74 -6.40 -6.94 -20.34
C ILE A 74 -5.25 -6.65 -21.32
N ASP A 75 -4.09 -6.21 -20.84
CA ASP A 75 -2.93 -5.97 -21.70
C ASP A 75 -2.43 -7.23 -22.40
N MET A 76 -2.33 -8.35 -21.67
CA MET A 76 -1.90 -9.62 -22.24
C MET A 76 -2.88 -10.15 -23.29
N VAL A 77 -4.19 -10.02 -23.04
CA VAL A 77 -5.24 -10.43 -23.99
C VAL A 77 -5.25 -9.52 -25.22
N ALA A 78 -5.16 -8.20 -25.05
CA ALA A 78 -5.10 -7.27 -26.17
C ALA A 78 -3.88 -7.52 -27.05
N ALA A 79 -2.72 -7.78 -26.44
CA ALA A 79 -1.50 -8.11 -27.17
C ALA A 79 -1.62 -9.43 -27.96
N SER A 80 -2.18 -10.47 -27.36
CA SER A 80 -2.34 -11.77 -28.05
C SER A 80 -3.30 -11.69 -29.23
N VAL A 81 -4.39 -10.93 -29.12
CA VAL A 81 -5.34 -10.70 -30.21
C VAL A 81 -4.71 -9.91 -31.35
N LEU A 82 -3.97 -8.83 -31.05
CA LEU A 82 -3.28 -8.04 -32.07
C LEU A 82 -2.23 -8.85 -32.83
N MET A 83 -1.46 -9.68 -32.11
CA MET A 83 -0.49 -10.59 -32.72
C MET A 83 -1.18 -11.61 -33.63
N ALA A 84 -2.33 -12.16 -33.22
CA ALA A 84 -3.11 -13.08 -34.05
C ALA A 84 -3.66 -12.42 -35.34
N MET A 85 -3.95 -11.12 -35.31
CA MET A 85 -4.38 -10.34 -36.49
C MET A 85 -3.22 -9.90 -37.39
N GLY A 86 -1.97 -10.18 -37.04
CA GLY A 86 -0.79 -9.76 -37.80
C GLY A 86 -0.43 -8.28 -37.64
N MET A 87 -1.06 -7.56 -36.71
CA MET A 87 -0.82 -6.13 -36.48
C MET A 87 0.33 -5.89 -35.50
N MET A 88 1.56 -6.20 -35.91
CA MET A 88 2.76 -6.06 -35.06
C MET A 88 3.18 -4.60 -34.79
N MET A 89 2.73 -3.66 -35.62
CA MET A 89 3.17 -2.25 -35.56
C MET A 89 2.29 -1.37 -34.68
N LEU A 90 1.12 -1.85 -34.23
CA LEU A 90 0.25 -1.12 -33.34
C LEU A 90 0.59 -1.46 -31.88
N PRO A 91 0.92 -0.47 -31.04
CA PRO A 91 1.19 -0.73 -29.62
C PRO A 91 -0.06 -1.29 -28.93
N PRO A 92 0.01 -2.49 -28.31
CA PRO A 92 -1.13 -3.11 -27.64
C PRO A 92 -1.75 -2.24 -26.53
N VAL A 93 -0.93 -1.39 -25.91
CA VAL A 93 -1.33 -0.46 -24.85
C VAL A 93 -2.41 0.54 -25.31
N ILE A 94 -2.35 0.99 -26.56
CA ILE A 94 -3.33 1.96 -27.09
C ILE A 94 -4.70 1.29 -27.23
N ILE A 95 -4.71 0.02 -27.65
CA ILE A 95 -5.92 -0.76 -27.84
C ILE A 95 -6.49 -1.20 -26.50
N SER A 96 -5.65 -1.57 -25.52
CA SER A 96 -6.10 -2.01 -24.19
C SER A 96 -6.65 -0.86 -23.33
N LEU A 97 -6.17 0.38 -23.52
CA LEU A 97 -6.57 1.54 -22.72
C LEU A 97 -8.09 1.76 -22.60
N PRO A 98 -8.89 1.81 -23.69
CA PRO A 98 -10.34 1.98 -23.57
C PRO A 98 -11.01 0.82 -22.80
N PHE A 99 -10.53 -0.41 -22.95
CA PHE A 99 -11.06 -1.56 -22.19
C PHE A 99 -10.74 -1.46 -20.70
N LYS A 100 -9.53 -0.98 -20.34
CA LYS A 100 -9.17 -0.72 -18.94
C LYS A 100 -10.08 0.33 -18.31
N ILE A 101 -10.31 1.44 -19.02
CA ILE A 101 -11.19 2.51 -18.56
C ILE A 101 -12.63 1.99 -18.40
N MET A 102 -13.11 1.23 -19.40
CA MET A 102 -14.44 0.62 -19.35
C MET A 102 -14.60 -0.32 -18.16
N LEU A 103 -13.65 -1.24 -17.95
CA LEU A 103 -13.67 -2.15 -16.80
C LEU A 103 -13.66 -1.37 -15.49
N PHE A 104 -12.78 -0.37 -15.37
CA PHE A 104 -12.66 0.44 -14.16
C PHE A 104 -13.94 1.20 -13.83
N VAL A 105 -14.63 1.76 -14.82
CA VAL A 105 -15.91 2.44 -14.62
C VAL A 105 -17.03 1.43 -14.34
N PHE A 106 -17.05 0.29 -15.03
CA PHE A 106 -18.10 -0.72 -14.92
C PHE A 106 -18.17 -1.38 -13.53
N VAL A 107 -17.02 -1.54 -12.88
CA VAL A 107 -16.93 -2.11 -11.52
C VAL A 107 -17.05 -1.05 -10.42
N ASP A 108 -17.34 0.19 -10.76
CA ASP A 108 -17.25 1.34 -9.85
C ASP A 108 -15.89 1.38 -9.10
N GLY A 109 -14.82 1.37 -9.89
CA GLY A 109 -13.45 1.23 -9.40
C GLY A 109 -13.05 2.30 -8.39
N TRP A 110 -13.61 3.51 -8.46
CA TRP A 110 -13.35 4.56 -7.47
C TRP A 110 -13.90 4.18 -6.09
N ALA A 111 -15.14 3.68 -6.01
CA ALA A 111 -15.71 3.25 -4.74
C ALA A 111 -14.96 2.05 -4.16
N LEU A 112 -14.57 1.08 -5.00
CA LEU A 112 -13.76 -0.06 -4.58
C LEU A 112 -12.40 0.39 -4.02
N LEU A 113 -11.69 1.28 -4.72
CA LEU A 113 -10.39 1.78 -4.27
C LEU A 113 -10.48 2.53 -2.95
N VAL A 114 -11.43 3.47 -2.83
CA VAL A 114 -11.61 4.26 -1.61
C VAL A 114 -12.09 3.38 -0.47
N GLY A 115 -13.01 2.45 -0.73
CA GLY A 115 -13.50 1.48 0.25
C GLY A 115 -12.38 0.60 0.79
N SER A 116 -11.57 -0.01 -0.08
CA SER A 116 -10.43 -0.85 0.32
C SER A 116 -9.39 -0.07 1.12
N LEU A 117 -9.15 1.21 0.81
CA LEU A 117 -8.26 2.05 1.61
C LEU A 117 -8.84 2.33 3.00
N VAL A 118 -10.11 2.70 3.10
CA VAL A 118 -10.77 2.98 4.38
C VAL A 118 -10.82 1.73 5.26
N GLU A 119 -11.19 0.58 4.69
CA GLU A 119 -11.17 -0.71 5.40
C GLU A 119 -9.77 -1.10 5.86
N SER A 120 -8.73 -0.81 5.06
CA SER A 120 -7.34 -1.09 5.43
C SER A 120 -6.87 -0.30 6.67
N PHE A 121 -7.40 0.90 6.90
CA PHE A 121 -7.04 1.73 8.07
C PHE A 121 -7.99 1.56 9.27
N GLY A 122 -9.24 1.16 9.01
CA GLY A 122 -10.32 1.08 10.01
C GLY A 122 -10.47 -0.27 10.72
N GLY A 123 -9.67 -1.28 10.35
CA GLY A 123 -9.62 -2.61 10.98
C GLY A 123 -8.81 -2.66 12.27
#